data_AF-A0A1T2L0B7-F1
#
_entry.id   AF-A0A1T2L0B7-F1
#
_cell.length_a   1.000
_cell.length_b   1.000
_cell.length_c   1.000
_cell.angle_alpha   90.00
_cell.angle_beta   90.00
_cell.angle_gamma   90.00
#
_symmetry.space_group_name_H-M   'P 1'
#
loop_
_entity.id
_entity.type
_entity.pdbx_description
1 polymer ?
#
loop_
_entity_poly.entity_id
_entity_poly.type
_entity_poly.pdbx_seq_one_letter_code
_entity_poly.pdbx_strand_id
1 'polypeptide(L)'
;MASGGSGGTGISSGTINGFGSIFVNGIEYDISKAKLTRNGQKSEESDFRLGEIVTIKGTVDHKKRTGVAASVIYENMLSGPVTALSDSNHVEVLGQTVVTNHSTILDQFSALNDLQVGQFVEVSGFHDANNNLVATRIMLLPGSSRSNNSNIEARLIVGNVNTESEPASLRAGKLTVVFRKSGHPPVAGDLIHVRASADPVNMQLHADELIIIDKPRFEKGTRLNIEGIITRFNSNRSFTVNGIEILIHDKTHVENLMGAILALNSQIEVEGVIDDKGVLIASKLEIEDDRTSSEFNGNIQKIDLKNKRIWIFDVKRVFDLVM
;
A
#
# COMPACT_ATOMS: atom_id res chain seq x y z
N MET A 1 -38.31 10.97 -18.48
CA MET A 1 -37.98 10.41 -17.15
C MET A 1 -36.47 10.37 -17.02
N ALA A 2 -35.87 11.32 -16.29
CA ALA A 2 -34.44 11.34 -16.04
C ALA A 2 -34.14 10.36 -14.89
N SER A 3 -33.40 9.28 -15.20
CA SER A 3 -32.87 8.37 -14.19
C SER A 3 -31.73 9.09 -13.45
N GLY A 4 -31.99 9.48 -12.20
CA GLY A 4 -31.01 10.08 -11.32
C GLY A 4 -29.87 9.11 -11.04
N GLY A 5 -28.64 9.53 -11.37
CA GLY A 5 -27.43 8.83 -10.97
C GLY A 5 -27.30 8.87 -9.46
N SER A 6 -27.29 7.70 -8.83
CA SER A 6 -27.07 7.55 -7.39
C SER A 6 -25.59 7.82 -7.07
N GLY A 7 -25.20 9.09 -7.03
CA GLY A 7 -23.94 9.51 -6.44
C GLY A 7 -23.97 9.19 -4.95
N GLY A 8 -23.15 8.23 -4.52
CA GLY A 8 -22.95 7.89 -3.11
C GLY A 8 -21.58 8.36 -2.66
N THR A 9 -21.44 8.65 -1.36
CA THR A 9 -20.12 8.82 -0.73
C THR A 9 -19.43 7.46 -0.63
N GLY A 10 -18.14 7.40 -0.96
CA GLY A 10 -17.34 6.17 -0.92
C GLY A 10 -15.89 6.44 -0.54
N ILE A 11 -15.20 5.35 -0.18
CA ILE A 11 -13.77 5.36 0.13
C ILE A 11 -13.09 4.35 -0.79
N SER A 12 -12.01 4.75 -1.45
CA SER A 12 -11.16 3.90 -2.27
C SER A 12 -9.78 3.82 -1.65
N SER A 13 -9.20 2.63 -1.56
CA SER A 13 -7.81 2.45 -1.14
C SER A 13 -7.13 1.49 -2.08
N GLY A 14 -6.05 1.93 -2.70
CA GLY A 14 -5.29 1.12 -3.64
C GLY A 14 -4.20 1.92 -4.34
N THR A 15 -3.58 1.28 -5.33
CA THR A 15 -2.38 1.76 -5.99
C THR A 15 -2.71 2.79 -7.07
N ILE A 16 -1.87 3.82 -7.21
CA ILE A 16 -1.98 4.80 -8.31
C ILE A 16 -1.44 4.19 -9.60
N ASN A 17 -2.29 4.14 -10.63
CA ASN A 17 -1.96 3.55 -11.94
C ASN A 17 -1.89 4.57 -13.10
N GLY A 18 -2.17 5.87 -12.87
CA GLY A 18 -2.18 6.91 -13.91
C GLY A 18 -2.17 8.37 -13.44
N PHE A 19 -1.88 9.31 -14.36
CA PHE A 19 -1.86 10.78 -14.14
C PHE A 19 -2.60 11.58 -15.23
N GLY A 20 -3.02 12.82 -14.90
CA GLY A 20 -4.04 13.64 -15.60
C GLY A 20 -5.36 13.74 -14.83
N SER A 21 -5.47 12.83 -13.86
CA SER A 21 -6.46 12.52 -12.84
C SER A 21 -5.82 11.36 -12.06
N ILE A 22 -6.13 11.15 -10.77
CA ILE A 22 -5.59 9.98 -10.04
C ILE A 22 -6.47 8.77 -10.36
N PHE A 23 -5.87 7.74 -10.97
CA PHE A 23 -6.54 6.45 -11.20
C PHE A 23 -6.20 5.48 -10.08
N VAL A 24 -7.22 5.03 -9.35
CA VAL A 24 -7.11 4.02 -8.28
C VAL A 24 -8.25 3.02 -8.47
N ASN A 25 -7.93 1.73 -8.50
CA ASN A 25 -8.89 0.64 -8.59
C ASN A 25 -9.85 0.79 -9.79
N GLY A 26 -9.29 1.15 -10.94
CA GLY A 26 -10.04 1.37 -12.19
C GLY A 26 -10.99 2.59 -12.22
N ILE A 27 -10.96 3.47 -11.20
CA ILE A 27 -11.75 4.71 -11.16
C ILE A 27 -10.85 5.93 -11.39
N GLU A 28 -11.27 6.79 -12.31
CA GLU A 28 -10.65 8.09 -12.54
C GLU A 28 -11.18 9.15 -11.56
N TYR A 29 -10.33 9.73 -10.71
CA TYR A 29 -10.73 10.78 -9.77
C TYR A 29 -10.29 12.17 -10.20
N ASP A 30 -11.25 13.11 -10.27
CA ASP A 30 -10.97 14.55 -10.24
C ASP A 30 -10.51 14.96 -8.84
N ILE A 31 -9.26 15.44 -8.76
CA ILE A 31 -8.60 15.86 -7.52
C ILE A 31 -8.38 17.38 -7.43
N SER A 32 -8.89 18.15 -8.39
CA SER A 32 -8.63 19.59 -8.53
C SER A 32 -9.02 20.43 -7.29
N LYS A 33 -9.96 19.93 -6.48
CA LYS A 33 -10.43 20.55 -5.23
C LYS A 33 -10.17 19.69 -3.99
N ALA A 34 -9.45 18.57 -4.14
CA ALA A 34 -9.22 17.64 -3.04
C ALA A 34 -8.21 18.21 -2.04
N LYS A 35 -8.39 17.87 -0.76
CA LYS A 35 -7.32 18.01 0.23
C LYS A 35 -6.29 16.90 0.02
N LEU A 36 -5.07 17.28 -0.33
CA LEU A 36 -3.97 16.34 -0.56
C LEU A 36 -3.03 16.33 0.65
N THR A 37 -2.69 15.12 1.14
CA THR A 37 -1.72 14.96 2.21
C THR A 37 -0.79 13.76 2.01
N ARG A 38 0.50 13.93 2.33
CA ARG A 38 1.49 12.85 2.49
C ARG A 38 1.95 12.81 3.94
N ASN A 39 1.85 11.66 4.59
CA ASN A 39 2.31 11.42 5.97
C ASN A 39 1.80 12.49 6.97
N GLY A 40 0.54 12.91 6.79
CA GLY A 40 -0.14 13.93 7.60
C GLY A 40 0.20 15.39 7.25
N GLN A 41 1.17 15.64 6.37
CA GLN A 41 1.52 16.98 5.88
C GLN A 41 0.76 17.31 4.60
N LYS A 42 0.47 18.60 4.39
CA LYS A 42 -0.14 19.08 3.14
C LYS A 42 0.81 18.80 1.97
N SER A 43 0.29 18.29 0.87
CA SER A 43 1.04 18.02 -0.37
C SER A 43 0.36 18.65 -1.59
N GLU A 44 1.00 18.50 -2.74
CA GLU A 44 0.48 18.84 -4.06
C GLU A 44 0.40 17.60 -4.96
N GLU A 45 -0.32 17.71 -6.09
CA GLU A 45 -0.50 16.61 -7.04
C GLU A 45 0.84 16.08 -7.57
N SER A 46 1.79 16.98 -7.82
CA SER A 46 3.17 16.69 -8.23
C SER A 46 3.99 15.93 -7.20
N ASP A 47 3.48 15.68 -6.00
CA ASP A 47 4.15 14.85 -5.00
C ASP A 47 3.76 13.36 -5.08
N PHE A 48 2.66 13.01 -5.76
CA PHE A 48 2.20 11.62 -5.87
C PHE A 48 2.90 10.89 -7.03
N ARG A 49 3.13 9.59 -6.89
CA ARG A 49 3.83 8.75 -7.87
C ARG A 49 3.04 7.48 -8.16
N LEU A 50 3.20 6.94 -9.37
CA LEU A 50 2.66 5.62 -9.70
C LEU A 50 3.19 4.56 -8.73
N GLY A 51 2.38 3.56 -8.41
CA GLY A 51 2.76 2.50 -7.47
C GLY A 51 2.59 2.87 -6.00
N GLU A 52 2.25 4.11 -5.68
CA GLU A 52 1.91 4.50 -4.31
C GLU A 52 0.51 4.05 -3.96
N ILE A 53 0.31 3.65 -2.72
CA ILE A 53 -1.01 3.29 -2.19
C ILE A 53 -1.61 4.53 -1.54
N VAL A 54 -2.78 4.96 -2.01
CA VAL A 54 -3.50 6.12 -1.46
C VAL A 54 -4.89 5.73 -0.99
N THR A 55 -5.36 6.44 0.03
CA THR A 55 -6.77 6.45 0.41
C THR A 55 -7.45 7.69 -0.16
N ILE A 56 -8.45 7.48 -1.00
CA ILE A 56 -9.31 8.52 -1.57
C ILE A 56 -10.66 8.49 -0.86
N LYS A 57 -11.11 9.65 -0.37
CA LYS A 57 -12.48 9.84 0.10
C LYS A 57 -13.20 10.77 -0.85
N GLY A 58 -14.39 10.42 -1.30
CA GLY A 58 -15.10 11.22 -2.29
C GLY A 58 -16.43 10.62 -2.72
N THR A 59 -16.89 11.06 -3.89
CA THR A 59 -18.08 10.50 -4.55
C THR A 59 -17.66 9.74 -5.80
N VAL A 60 -18.28 8.58 -6.04
CA VAL A 60 -17.95 7.71 -7.19
C VAL A 60 -19.20 7.40 -8.02
N ASP A 61 -19.04 7.47 -9.34
CA ASP A 61 -19.95 6.91 -10.34
C ASP A 61 -19.32 5.64 -10.93
N HIS A 62 -19.65 4.48 -10.35
CA HIS A 62 -19.11 3.18 -10.75
C HIS A 62 -19.50 2.76 -12.17
N LYS A 63 -20.59 3.31 -12.72
CA LYS A 63 -21.02 3.02 -14.10
C LYS A 63 -20.14 3.74 -15.10
N LYS A 64 -19.76 4.98 -14.80
CA LYS A 64 -18.87 5.79 -15.63
C LYS A 64 -17.40 5.57 -15.33
N ARG A 65 -17.08 4.87 -14.23
CA ARG A 65 -15.72 4.68 -13.72
C ARG A 65 -15.02 6.01 -13.41
N THR A 66 -15.79 6.97 -12.90
CA THR A 66 -15.30 8.32 -12.55
C THR A 66 -15.69 8.71 -11.14
N GLY A 67 -14.88 9.53 -10.48
CA GLY A 67 -15.14 10.07 -9.14
C GLY A 67 -14.67 11.50 -8.96
N VAL A 68 -15.12 12.12 -7.87
CA VAL A 68 -14.64 13.43 -7.40
C VAL A 68 -14.09 13.24 -6.01
N ALA A 69 -12.79 13.50 -5.84
CA ALA A 69 -12.12 13.34 -4.57
C ALA A 69 -12.35 14.56 -3.68
N ALA A 70 -12.75 14.32 -2.42
CA ALA A 70 -12.71 15.32 -1.36
C ALA A 70 -11.33 15.33 -0.68
N SER A 71 -10.67 14.17 -0.59
CA SER A 71 -9.30 14.07 -0.08
C SER A 71 -8.55 12.90 -0.71
N VAL A 72 -7.24 13.07 -0.87
CA VAL A 72 -6.29 12.01 -1.24
C VAL A 72 -5.19 11.97 -0.18
N ILE A 73 -5.01 10.82 0.43
CA ILE A 73 -4.10 10.62 1.55
C ILE A 73 -3.11 9.53 1.16
N TYR A 74 -1.82 9.89 1.12
CA TYR A 74 -0.73 8.94 1.07
C TYR A 74 -0.11 8.78 2.44
N GLU A 75 0.14 7.53 2.81
CA GLU A 75 0.84 7.13 4.01
C GLU A 75 1.85 6.05 3.64
N ASN A 76 3.14 6.35 3.77
CA ASN A 76 4.18 5.37 3.48
C ASN A 76 4.08 4.15 4.41
N MET A 77 4.35 2.94 3.90
CA MET A 77 4.43 1.78 4.79
C MET A 77 5.76 1.73 5.50
N LEU A 78 6.84 2.07 4.81
CA LEU A 78 8.18 1.95 5.34
C LEU A 78 9.12 2.95 4.68
N SER A 79 9.78 3.77 5.47
CA SER A 79 10.87 4.66 5.04
C SER A 79 12.05 4.46 5.98
N GLY A 80 13.18 4.00 5.44
CA GLY A 80 14.34 3.67 6.25
C GLY A 80 15.49 3.02 5.48
N PRO A 81 16.59 2.69 6.17
CA PRO A 81 17.75 2.08 5.55
C PRO A 81 17.50 0.63 5.16
N VAL A 82 18.06 0.24 4.01
CA VAL A 82 18.29 -1.16 3.64
C VAL A 82 19.23 -1.77 4.67
N THR A 83 18.78 -2.82 5.35
CA THR A 83 19.53 -3.52 6.40
C THR A 83 20.19 -4.80 5.90
N ALA A 84 19.64 -5.43 4.86
CA ALA A 84 20.26 -6.57 4.19
C ALA A 84 19.73 -6.70 2.75
N LEU A 85 20.57 -7.24 1.87
CA LEU A 85 20.15 -7.71 0.56
C LEU A 85 19.99 -9.23 0.65
N SER A 86 18.82 -9.74 0.28
CA SER A 86 18.53 -11.17 0.42
C SER A 86 18.69 -11.89 -0.91
N ASP A 87 17.94 -11.48 -1.94
CA ASP A 87 18.04 -12.02 -3.30
C ASP A 87 17.48 -11.04 -4.35
N SER A 88 17.23 -11.52 -5.59
CA SER A 88 16.74 -10.68 -6.69
C SER A 88 15.35 -10.09 -6.47
N ASN A 89 14.55 -10.72 -5.60
CA ASN A 89 13.16 -10.34 -5.34
C ASN A 89 12.93 -9.94 -3.87
N HIS A 90 13.90 -10.13 -2.99
CA HIS A 90 13.80 -9.82 -1.55
C HIS A 90 14.89 -8.86 -1.09
N VAL A 91 14.48 -7.82 -0.36
CA VAL A 91 15.37 -6.88 0.34
C VAL A 91 14.87 -6.68 1.76
N GLU A 92 15.77 -6.47 2.71
CA GLU A 92 15.40 -6.10 4.07
C GLU A 92 15.57 -4.60 4.28
N VAL A 93 14.52 -3.94 4.73
CA VAL A 93 14.50 -2.51 5.05
C VAL A 93 14.05 -2.38 6.49
N LEU A 94 14.85 -1.73 7.35
CA LEU A 94 14.60 -1.69 8.80
C LEU A 94 14.29 -3.07 9.41
N GLY A 95 14.93 -4.14 8.91
CA GLY A 95 14.70 -5.51 9.39
C GLY A 95 13.35 -6.12 9.04
N GLN A 96 12.57 -5.47 8.18
CA GLN A 96 11.36 -6.03 7.58
C GLN A 96 11.70 -6.64 6.23
N THR A 97 11.14 -7.81 5.93
CA THR A 97 11.25 -8.43 4.62
C THR A 97 10.35 -7.68 3.64
N VAL A 98 10.95 -7.11 2.59
CA VAL A 98 10.25 -6.49 1.47
C VAL A 98 10.38 -7.43 0.26
N VAL A 99 9.23 -7.81 -0.30
CA VAL A 99 9.12 -8.71 -1.45
C VAL A 99 8.75 -7.88 -2.67
N THR A 100 9.34 -8.19 -3.81
CA THR A 100 9.01 -7.58 -5.09
C THR A 100 8.50 -8.63 -6.07
N ASN A 101 7.59 -8.22 -6.95
CA ASN A 101 7.11 -9.01 -8.08
C ASN A 101 7.26 -8.20 -9.38
N HIS A 102 6.77 -8.74 -10.50
CA HIS A 102 6.86 -8.06 -11.80
C HIS A 102 6.11 -6.71 -11.85
N SER A 103 5.15 -6.52 -10.95
CA SER A 103 4.32 -5.31 -10.82
C SER A 103 4.93 -4.26 -9.89
N THR A 104 5.95 -4.59 -9.10
CA THR A 104 6.64 -3.61 -8.24
C THR A 104 7.38 -2.56 -9.05
N ILE A 105 7.14 -1.27 -8.80
CA ILE A 105 7.89 -0.17 -9.43
C ILE A 105 9.17 0.08 -8.64
N LEU A 106 10.33 -0.04 -9.32
CA LEU A 106 11.61 0.38 -8.78
C LEU A 106 11.92 1.79 -9.30
N ASP A 107 12.01 2.76 -8.39
CA ASP A 107 12.22 4.17 -8.70
C ASP A 107 13.62 4.63 -8.31
N GLN A 108 14.31 5.27 -9.26
CA GLN A 108 15.71 5.69 -9.19
C GLN A 108 16.75 4.54 -9.21
N PHE A 109 16.35 3.30 -9.45
CA PHE A 109 17.22 2.14 -9.66
C PHE A 109 16.53 1.07 -10.54
N SER A 110 17.23 0.01 -10.97
CA SER A 110 16.70 -0.97 -11.95
C SER A 110 16.56 -2.40 -11.43
N ALA A 111 17.29 -2.78 -10.39
CA ALA A 111 17.17 -4.09 -9.73
C ALA A 111 17.51 -3.97 -8.24
N LEU A 112 17.01 -4.89 -7.39
CA LEU A 112 17.35 -4.88 -5.96
C LEU A 112 18.85 -4.99 -5.69
N ASN A 113 19.60 -5.64 -6.58
CA ASN A 113 21.06 -5.74 -6.49
C ASN A 113 21.79 -4.41 -6.75
N ASP A 114 21.10 -3.37 -7.24
CA ASP A 114 21.65 -2.02 -7.35
C ASP A 114 21.68 -1.29 -5.99
N LEU A 115 20.90 -1.79 -5.01
CA LEU A 115 20.85 -1.22 -3.67
C LEU A 115 22.07 -1.63 -2.85
N GLN A 116 22.37 -0.83 -1.83
CA GLN A 116 23.43 -1.10 -0.86
C GLN A 116 22.88 -0.97 0.56
N VAL A 117 23.40 -1.79 1.48
CA VAL A 117 23.10 -1.65 2.90
C VAL A 117 23.41 -0.22 3.37
N GLY A 118 22.47 0.38 4.10
CA GLY A 118 22.53 1.77 4.57
C GLY A 118 21.91 2.79 3.62
N GLN A 119 21.61 2.44 2.36
CA GLN A 119 20.81 3.30 1.49
C GLN A 119 19.37 3.39 1.99
N PHE A 120 18.80 4.58 1.93
CA PHE A 120 17.42 4.81 2.36
C PHE A 120 16.46 4.57 1.21
N VAL A 121 15.38 3.86 1.50
CA VAL A 121 14.28 3.66 0.56
C VAL A 121 12.95 4.01 1.21
N GLU A 122 12.02 4.50 0.41
CA GLU A 122 10.59 4.54 0.75
C GLU A 122 9.89 3.40 0.02
N VAL A 123 9.08 2.63 0.75
CA VAL A 123 8.36 1.46 0.26
C VAL A 123 6.86 1.67 0.45
N SER A 124 6.12 1.54 -0.65
CA SER A 124 4.67 1.35 -0.65
C SER A 124 4.39 -0.12 -0.91
N GLY A 125 3.40 -0.69 -0.22
CA GLY A 125 3.04 -2.09 -0.38
C GLY A 125 1.97 -2.57 0.60
N PHE A 126 1.64 -3.85 0.52
CA PHE A 126 0.70 -4.53 1.41
C PHE A 126 1.42 -5.60 2.23
N HIS A 127 1.02 -5.78 3.49
CA HIS A 127 1.49 -6.93 4.26
C HIS A 127 0.79 -8.22 3.78
N ASP A 128 1.56 -9.27 3.52
CA ASP A 128 1.04 -10.61 3.30
C ASP A 128 0.67 -11.29 4.64
N ALA A 129 0.14 -12.51 4.58
CA ALA A 129 -0.22 -13.28 5.78
C ALA A 129 0.98 -13.70 6.64
N ASN A 130 2.21 -13.60 6.13
CA ASN A 130 3.45 -13.84 6.86
C ASN A 130 4.07 -12.54 7.40
N ASN A 131 3.38 -11.40 7.23
CA ASN A 131 3.85 -10.05 7.52
C ASN A 131 5.06 -9.59 6.69
N ASN A 132 5.32 -10.20 5.53
CA ASN A 132 6.23 -9.61 4.55
C ASN A 132 5.54 -8.42 3.86
N LEU A 133 6.29 -7.37 3.54
CA LEU A 133 5.78 -6.23 2.80
C LEU A 133 5.93 -6.48 1.30
N VAL A 134 4.85 -6.84 0.62
CA VAL A 134 4.82 -6.99 -0.84
C VAL A 134 4.71 -5.61 -1.46
N ALA A 135 5.81 -5.17 -2.09
CA ALA A 135 5.96 -3.80 -2.55
C ALA A 135 5.23 -3.53 -3.87
N THR A 136 4.48 -2.44 -3.92
CA THR A 136 3.94 -1.86 -5.15
C THR A 136 4.92 -0.83 -5.72
N ARG A 137 5.71 -0.18 -4.85
CA ARG A 137 6.79 0.76 -5.21
C ARG A 137 7.92 0.72 -4.19
N ILE A 138 9.15 0.77 -4.66
CA ILE A 138 10.35 1.06 -3.86
C ILE A 138 11.07 2.25 -4.50
N MET A 139 11.25 3.32 -3.75
CA MET A 139 11.97 4.52 -4.18
C MET A 139 13.29 4.66 -3.43
N LEU A 140 14.40 4.76 -4.15
CA LEU A 140 15.69 5.10 -3.56
C LEU A 140 15.73 6.60 -3.23
N LEU A 141 15.89 6.92 -1.95
CA LEU A 141 15.93 8.30 -1.46
C LEU A 141 17.35 8.88 -1.61
N PRO A 142 17.50 10.11 -2.13
CA PRO A 142 18.81 10.72 -2.33
C PRO A 142 19.50 11.01 -0.98
N GLY A 143 20.79 10.68 -0.86
CA GLY A 143 21.55 10.82 0.38
C GLY A 143 21.67 12.26 0.92
N SER A 144 21.46 13.28 0.06
CA SER A 144 21.45 14.71 0.42
C SER A 144 20.14 15.17 1.09
N SER A 145 19.04 14.39 1.01
CA SER A 145 17.79 14.66 1.74
C SER A 145 17.92 14.54 3.26
N ARG A 146 19.09 14.13 3.77
CA ARG A 146 19.37 14.01 5.20
C ARG A 146 19.59 15.34 5.93
N SER A 147 19.56 16.48 5.25
CA SER A 147 20.09 17.71 5.82
C SER A 147 19.28 18.31 6.99
N ASN A 148 18.05 17.87 7.33
CA ASN A 148 17.34 18.46 8.50
C ASN A 148 16.25 17.62 9.20
N ASN A 149 15.93 16.38 8.80
CA ASN A 149 14.95 15.49 9.47
C ASN A 149 14.91 14.11 8.78
N SER A 150 15.96 13.29 8.88
CA SER A 150 15.89 11.90 8.39
C SER A 150 15.00 11.08 9.32
N ASN A 151 13.69 11.21 9.13
CA ASN A 151 12.71 10.53 9.95
C ASN A 151 12.45 9.16 9.34
N ILE A 152 13.07 8.14 9.92
CA ILE A 152 12.54 6.79 9.81
C ILE A 152 11.05 6.89 10.15
N GLU A 153 10.22 6.38 9.25
CA GLU A 153 8.78 6.36 9.40
C GLU A 153 8.31 4.97 8.95
N ALA A 154 7.77 4.18 9.87
CA ALA A 154 7.48 2.78 9.62
C ALA A 154 6.15 2.36 10.22
N ARG A 155 5.35 1.65 9.44
CA ARG A 155 4.14 0.96 9.89
C ARG A 155 4.47 -0.51 10.07
N LEU A 156 4.54 -0.95 11.33
CA LEU A 156 5.11 -2.24 11.71
C LEU A 156 4.06 -3.11 12.40
N ILE A 157 4.06 -4.41 12.11
CA ILE A 157 3.28 -5.40 12.87
C ILE A 157 4.09 -5.84 14.09
N VAL A 158 3.52 -5.68 15.27
CA VAL A 158 4.14 -6.05 16.53
C VAL A 158 4.18 -7.57 16.68
N GLY A 159 5.37 -8.15 16.83
CA GLY A 159 5.55 -9.58 17.10
C GLY A 159 5.44 -9.90 18.60
N ASN A 160 6.26 -9.24 19.42
CA ASN A 160 6.21 -9.38 20.87
C ASN A 160 6.65 -8.10 21.57
N VAL A 161 6.19 -7.91 22.81
CA VAL A 161 6.46 -6.69 23.60
C VAL A 161 7.04 -7.07 24.95
N ASN A 162 8.02 -6.30 25.42
CA ASN A 162 8.56 -6.34 26.76
C ASN A 162 8.31 -4.97 27.43
N THR A 163 7.29 -4.93 28.26
CA THR A 163 6.94 -3.77 29.09
C THR A 163 7.52 -3.85 30.50
N GLU A 164 8.26 -4.90 30.85
CA GLU A 164 8.89 -5.03 32.16
C GLU A 164 10.19 -4.22 32.25
N SER A 165 10.82 -3.92 31.10
CA SER A 165 11.97 -3.02 31.03
C SER A 165 11.57 -1.55 31.00
N GLU A 166 12.51 -0.67 31.40
CA GLU A 166 12.40 0.77 31.19
C GLU A 166 13.71 1.29 30.56
N PRO A 167 13.69 1.80 29.31
CA PRO A 167 12.52 1.91 28.43
C PRO A 167 11.91 0.56 28.01
N ALA A 168 10.64 0.58 27.58
CA ALA A 168 10.00 -0.59 26.97
C ALA A 168 10.69 -0.97 25.66
N SER A 169 10.49 -2.21 25.24
CA SER A 169 10.87 -2.63 23.90
C SER A 169 9.83 -3.54 23.27
N LEU A 170 9.81 -3.58 21.94
CA LEU A 170 9.07 -4.57 21.17
C LEU A 170 9.89 -5.08 20.00
N ARG A 171 9.51 -6.23 19.45
CA ARG A 171 10.04 -6.73 18.18
C ARG A 171 8.99 -6.61 17.09
N ALA A 172 9.45 -6.19 15.91
CA ALA A 172 8.71 -6.24 14.65
C ALA A 172 9.68 -6.75 13.57
N GLY A 173 9.40 -7.93 12.99
CA GLY A 173 10.39 -8.62 12.17
C GLY A 173 11.71 -8.83 12.93
N LYS A 174 12.83 -8.38 12.34
CA LYS A 174 14.16 -8.41 12.98
C LYS A 174 14.47 -7.16 13.80
N LEU A 175 13.65 -6.12 13.73
CA LEU A 175 13.87 -4.85 14.41
C LEU A 175 13.44 -4.94 15.88
N THR A 176 14.28 -4.44 16.77
CA THR A 176 13.89 -4.12 18.15
C THR A 176 13.61 -2.63 18.24
N VAL A 177 12.37 -2.26 18.55
CA VAL A 177 11.99 -0.86 18.78
C VAL A 177 11.98 -0.59 20.27
N VAL A 178 12.79 0.36 20.71
CA VAL A 178 12.83 0.87 22.08
C VAL A 178 12.00 2.13 22.15
N PHE A 179 11.07 2.19 23.10
CA PHE A 179 10.12 3.29 23.20
C PHE A 179 9.79 3.62 24.65
N ARG A 180 9.36 4.86 24.89
CA ARG A 180 8.81 5.26 26.18
C ARG A 180 7.35 4.85 26.25
N LYS A 181 6.95 4.21 27.35
CA LYS A 181 5.54 3.83 27.54
C LYS A 181 4.70 5.10 27.64
N SER A 182 3.65 5.18 26.84
CA SER A 182 2.60 6.20 26.97
C SER A 182 1.26 5.51 26.78
N GLY A 183 0.32 5.70 27.72
CA GLY A 183 -1.00 5.06 27.66
C GLY A 183 -0.94 3.53 27.67
N HIS A 184 -1.81 2.90 26.88
CA HIS A 184 -1.87 1.45 26.69
C HIS A 184 -0.70 0.99 25.81
N PRO A 185 0.15 0.06 26.26
CA PRO A 185 1.24 -0.45 25.43
C PRO A 185 0.69 -1.29 24.27
N PRO A 186 1.39 -1.34 23.12
CA PRO A 186 1.02 -2.24 22.04
C PRO A 186 1.11 -3.70 22.51
N VAL A 187 0.35 -4.57 21.85
CA VAL A 187 0.39 -6.02 22.02
C VAL A 187 0.75 -6.71 20.71
N ALA A 188 1.09 -8.01 20.80
CA ALA A 188 1.35 -8.82 19.61
C ALA A 188 0.16 -8.78 18.63
N GLY A 189 0.44 -8.51 17.36
CA GLY A 189 -0.54 -8.36 16.29
C GLY A 189 -1.04 -6.93 16.06
N ASP A 190 -0.70 -5.97 16.93
CA ASP A 190 -1.01 -4.56 16.67
C ASP A 190 -0.20 -4.03 15.48
N LEU A 191 -0.83 -3.18 14.67
CA LEU A 191 -0.14 -2.34 13.71
C LEU A 191 0.26 -1.05 14.44
N ILE A 192 1.53 -0.66 14.36
CA ILE A 192 2.04 0.57 14.98
C ILE A 192 2.65 1.48 13.92
N HIS A 193 2.58 2.78 14.15
CA HIS A 193 3.34 3.80 13.45
C HIS A 193 4.51 4.23 14.32
N VAL A 194 5.73 4.08 13.81
CA VAL A 194 6.97 4.47 14.50
C VAL A 194 7.66 5.58 13.73
N ARG A 195 8.06 6.63 14.44
CA ARG A 195 8.99 7.64 13.92
C ARG A 195 10.27 7.68 14.74
N ALA A 196 11.39 7.87 14.06
CA ALA A 196 12.69 8.03 14.69
C ALA A 196 13.61 8.93 13.85
N SER A 197 14.34 9.80 14.52
CA SER A 197 15.31 10.73 13.92
C SER A 197 16.71 10.13 13.75
N ALA A 198 16.98 8.99 14.40
CA ALA A 198 18.27 8.32 14.38
C ALA A 198 18.18 6.90 13.76
N ASP A 199 19.21 6.55 13.00
CA ASP A 199 19.35 5.22 12.40
C ASP A 199 19.44 4.12 13.48
N PRO A 200 18.92 2.91 13.22
CA PRO A 200 19.06 1.81 14.16
C PRO A 200 20.52 1.36 14.31
N VAL A 201 20.94 1.06 15.53
CA VAL A 201 22.25 0.48 15.84
C VAL A 201 22.05 -0.96 16.27
N ASN A 202 22.73 -1.91 15.63
CA ASN A 202 22.57 -3.35 15.92
C ASN A 202 21.10 -3.81 15.89
N MET A 203 20.32 -3.34 14.90
CA MET A 203 18.88 -3.60 14.76
C MET A 203 18.02 -3.10 15.94
N GLN A 204 18.54 -2.17 16.74
CA GLN A 204 17.79 -1.47 17.78
C GLN A 204 17.49 -0.04 17.34
N LEU A 205 16.19 0.28 17.19
CA LEU A 205 15.69 1.61 16.86
C LEU A 205 15.14 2.30 18.11
N HIS A 206 15.58 3.51 18.39
CA HIS A 206 14.98 4.35 19.43
C HIS A 206 13.86 5.19 18.81
N ALA A 207 12.62 4.92 19.19
CA ALA A 207 11.46 5.65 18.69
C ALA A 207 11.33 7.01 19.38
N ASP A 208 11.18 8.06 18.59
CA ASP A 208 10.77 9.38 19.06
C ASP A 208 9.24 9.44 19.28
N GLU A 209 8.50 8.73 18.42
CA GLU A 209 7.05 8.60 18.48
C GLU A 209 6.65 7.16 18.15
N LEU A 210 5.69 6.63 18.91
CA LEU A 210 5.05 5.35 18.66
C LEU A 210 3.55 5.50 18.88
N ILE A 211 2.76 5.23 17.85
CA ILE A 211 1.31 5.28 17.87
C ILE A 211 0.76 3.92 17.47
N ILE A 212 -0.20 3.37 18.22
CA ILE A 212 -0.96 2.19 17.79
C ILE A 212 -1.96 2.64 16.72
N ILE A 213 -1.92 2.00 15.55
CA ILE A 213 -2.90 2.23 14.48
C ILE A 213 -4.09 1.31 14.75
N ASP A 214 -5.22 1.93 15.09
CA ASP A 214 -6.48 1.21 15.22
C ASP A 214 -6.89 0.57 13.90
N LYS A 215 -7.48 -0.62 13.99
CA LYS A 215 -8.12 -1.27 12.83
C LYS A 215 -9.18 -0.32 12.25
N PRO A 216 -9.25 -0.20 10.91
CA PRO A 216 -10.21 0.70 10.29
C PRO A 216 -11.64 0.28 10.67
N ARG A 217 -12.46 1.25 11.03
CA ARG A 217 -13.89 1.07 11.30
C ARG A 217 -14.67 1.95 10.34
N PHE A 218 -15.70 1.37 9.75
CA PHE A 218 -16.56 2.06 8.80
C PHE A 218 -18.01 1.94 9.26
N GLU A 219 -18.76 3.01 9.07
CA GLU A 219 -20.19 3.02 9.37
C GLU A 219 -20.94 2.12 8.39
N LYS A 220 -22.04 1.54 8.86
CA LYS A 220 -22.97 0.78 8.01
C LYS A 220 -23.36 1.59 6.78
N GLY A 221 -23.36 0.93 5.63
CA GLY A 221 -23.71 1.54 4.34
C GLY A 221 -22.55 2.25 3.66
N THR A 222 -21.37 2.34 4.29
CA THR A 222 -20.16 2.86 3.65
C THR A 222 -19.79 1.96 2.47
N ARG A 223 -19.64 2.56 1.28
CA ARG A 223 -19.11 1.88 0.10
C ARG A 223 -17.58 1.91 0.13
N LEU A 224 -16.97 0.76 -0.07
CA LEU A 224 -15.52 0.61 -0.17
C LEU A 224 -15.13 -0.01 -1.51
N ASN A 225 -14.05 0.50 -2.10
CA ASN A 225 -13.25 -0.20 -3.11
C ASN A 225 -11.83 -0.36 -2.54
N ILE A 226 -11.37 -1.59 -2.35
CA ILE A 226 -10.13 -1.90 -1.65
C ILE A 226 -9.27 -2.83 -2.48
N GLU A 227 -8.02 -2.43 -2.71
CA GLU A 227 -6.96 -3.31 -3.17
C GLU A 227 -6.14 -3.81 -1.97
N GLY A 228 -5.70 -5.07 -2.00
CA GLY A 228 -4.74 -5.58 -1.03
C GLY A 228 -4.54 -7.09 -1.10
N ILE A 229 -3.87 -7.64 -0.10
CA ILE A 229 -3.54 -9.07 0.00
C ILE A 229 -4.41 -9.75 1.05
N ILE A 230 -4.86 -10.98 0.76
CA ILE A 230 -5.59 -11.81 1.72
C ILE A 230 -4.65 -12.25 2.85
N THR A 231 -4.85 -11.69 4.04
CA THR A 231 -4.06 -11.96 5.25
C THR A 231 -4.69 -13.00 6.18
N ARG A 232 -6.00 -13.25 6.03
CA ARG A 232 -6.72 -14.36 6.70
C ARG A 232 -7.69 -14.99 5.73
N PHE A 233 -7.66 -16.31 5.61
CA PHE A 233 -8.52 -17.04 4.67
C PHE A 233 -9.32 -18.11 5.43
N ASN A 234 -10.63 -17.87 5.61
CA ASN A 234 -11.51 -18.88 6.24
C ASN A 234 -12.12 -19.79 5.16
N SER A 235 -12.51 -19.23 4.02
CA SER A 235 -13.03 -19.93 2.85
C SER A 235 -13.07 -19.02 1.62
N ASN A 236 -13.43 -19.56 0.45
CA ASN A 236 -13.73 -18.77 -0.76
C ASN A 236 -14.86 -17.75 -0.58
N ARG A 237 -15.59 -17.78 0.54
CA ARG A 237 -16.68 -16.85 0.87
C ARG A 237 -16.38 -15.90 2.01
N SER A 238 -15.27 -16.09 2.74
CA SER A 238 -14.94 -15.30 3.91
C SER A 238 -13.44 -15.25 4.13
N PHE A 239 -12.89 -14.04 4.09
CA PHE A 239 -11.47 -13.76 4.24
C PHE A 239 -11.26 -12.32 4.70
N THR A 240 -10.01 -11.92 4.94
CA THR A 240 -9.64 -10.58 5.42
C THR A 240 -8.58 -9.97 4.54
N VAL A 241 -8.79 -8.70 4.18
CA VAL A 241 -7.82 -7.84 3.48
C VAL A 241 -7.74 -6.52 4.23
N ASN A 242 -6.53 -6.00 4.45
CA ASN A 242 -6.28 -4.73 5.14
C ASN A 242 -7.01 -4.60 6.50
N GLY A 243 -7.17 -5.73 7.21
CA GLY A 243 -7.88 -5.79 8.50
C GLY A 243 -9.41 -5.77 8.42
N ILE A 244 -9.99 -5.75 7.21
CA ILE A 244 -11.43 -5.72 6.96
C ILE A 244 -11.89 -7.12 6.56
N GLU A 245 -12.91 -7.62 7.25
CA GLU A 245 -13.54 -8.89 6.88
C GLU A 245 -14.43 -8.71 5.66
N ILE A 246 -14.31 -9.63 4.71
CA ILE A 246 -15.01 -9.62 3.42
C ILE A 246 -15.88 -10.86 3.34
N LEU A 247 -17.12 -10.69 2.88
CA LEU A 247 -18.03 -11.77 2.54
C LEU A 247 -18.39 -11.77 1.06
N ILE A 248 -18.21 -12.93 0.42
CA ILE A 248 -18.62 -13.18 -0.96
C ILE A 248 -19.94 -13.96 -0.97
N HIS A 249 -20.90 -13.48 -1.75
CA HIS A 249 -22.20 -14.12 -1.93
C HIS A 249 -22.46 -14.46 -3.40
N ASP A 250 -23.55 -15.18 -3.69
CA ASP A 250 -23.82 -15.70 -5.05
C ASP A 250 -24.06 -14.62 -6.10
N LYS A 251 -24.32 -13.37 -5.67
CA LYS A 251 -24.49 -12.21 -6.56
C LYS A 251 -23.21 -11.39 -6.74
N THR A 252 -22.10 -11.79 -6.12
CA THR A 252 -20.83 -11.07 -6.27
C THR A 252 -20.31 -11.35 -7.66
N HIS A 253 -20.02 -10.30 -8.42
CA HIS A 253 -19.36 -10.45 -9.71
C HIS A 253 -17.88 -10.75 -9.48
N VAL A 254 -17.38 -11.87 -10.03
CA VAL A 254 -15.97 -12.25 -9.88
C VAL A 254 -15.30 -12.21 -11.24
N GLU A 255 -14.26 -11.38 -11.36
CA GLU A 255 -13.46 -11.18 -12.56
C GLU A 255 -12.10 -11.93 -12.45
N ASN A 256 -11.41 -12.12 -13.58
CA ASN A 256 -10.10 -12.78 -13.67
C ASN A 256 -10.00 -14.21 -13.09
N LEU A 257 -11.07 -15.01 -13.24
CA LEU A 257 -11.12 -16.42 -12.84
C LEU A 257 -10.30 -17.39 -13.75
N MET A 258 -9.44 -16.90 -14.64
CA MET A 258 -8.69 -17.75 -15.58
C MET A 258 -7.55 -18.52 -14.88
N GLY A 259 -7.94 -19.49 -14.04
CA GLY A 259 -7.02 -20.39 -13.33
C GLY A 259 -6.52 -19.87 -11.98
N ALA A 260 -6.77 -18.61 -11.62
CA ALA A 260 -6.44 -18.10 -10.29
C ALA A 260 -7.43 -18.65 -9.25
N ILE A 261 -6.89 -19.32 -8.23
CA ILE A 261 -7.66 -19.82 -7.09
C ILE A 261 -7.49 -18.81 -5.97
N LEU A 262 -8.62 -18.28 -5.47
CA LEU A 262 -8.63 -17.43 -4.30
C LEU A 262 -8.04 -18.20 -3.11
N ALA A 263 -6.97 -17.67 -2.52
CA ALA A 263 -6.25 -18.31 -1.43
C ALA A 263 -5.65 -17.27 -0.48
N LEU A 264 -5.05 -17.74 0.61
CA LEU A 264 -4.17 -16.91 1.43
C LEU A 264 -3.05 -16.33 0.55
N ASN A 265 -2.70 -15.06 0.76
CA ASN A 265 -1.73 -14.30 -0.03
C ASN A 265 -2.13 -13.97 -1.47
N SER A 266 -3.36 -14.26 -1.92
CA SER A 266 -3.85 -13.69 -3.19
C SER A 266 -3.97 -12.16 -3.06
N GLN A 267 -3.45 -11.43 -4.05
CA GLN A 267 -3.73 -10.01 -4.23
C GLN A 267 -5.06 -9.85 -4.96
N ILE A 268 -5.91 -8.96 -4.45
CA ILE A 268 -7.26 -8.76 -4.96
C ILE A 268 -7.66 -7.29 -4.94
N GLU A 269 -8.62 -6.94 -5.78
CA GLU A 269 -9.47 -5.75 -5.64
C GLU A 269 -10.89 -6.19 -5.26
N VAL A 270 -11.49 -5.54 -4.26
CA VAL A 270 -12.86 -5.82 -3.81
C VAL A 270 -13.67 -4.54 -3.70
N GLU A 271 -14.86 -4.54 -4.31
CA GLU A 271 -15.86 -3.49 -4.15
C GLU A 271 -17.05 -4.03 -3.37
N GLY A 272 -17.58 -3.26 -2.41
CA GLY A 272 -18.74 -3.66 -1.65
C GLY A 272 -19.32 -2.57 -0.73
N VAL A 273 -20.25 -3.00 0.14
CA VAL A 273 -20.88 -2.14 1.14
C VAL A 273 -20.71 -2.76 2.53
N ILE A 274 -20.37 -1.92 3.51
CA ILE A 274 -20.23 -2.30 4.91
C ILE A 274 -21.60 -2.58 5.53
N ASP A 275 -21.76 -3.75 6.16
CA ASP A 275 -22.98 -4.12 6.90
C ASP A 275 -23.02 -3.54 8.32
N ASP A 276 -23.99 -4.00 9.13
CA ASP A 276 -24.15 -3.57 10.52
C ASP A 276 -23.11 -4.15 11.49
N LYS A 277 -22.30 -5.11 11.05
CA LYS A 277 -21.21 -5.73 11.81
C LYS A 277 -19.83 -5.20 11.41
N GLY A 278 -19.76 -4.29 10.45
CA GLY A 278 -18.50 -3.78 9.92
C GLY A 278 -17.85 -4.67 8.86
N VAL A 279 -18.60 -5.66 8.34
CA VAL A 279 -18.13 -6.61 7.33
C VAL A 279 -18.44 -6.07 5.93
N LEU A 280 -17.48 -6.15 5.01
CA LEU A 280 -17.66 -5.74 3.63
C LEU A 280 -18.40 -6.82 2.84
N ILE A 281 -19.66 -6.55 2.47
CA ILE A 281 -20.44 -7.42 1.59
C ILE A 281 -20.06 -7.08 0.15
N ALA A 282 -19.34 -7.99 -0.51
CA ALA A 282 -18.75 -7.73 -1.82
C ALA A 282 -19.78 -7.78 -2.96
N SER A 283 -19.80 -6.73 -3.78
CA SER A 283 -20.51 -6.69 -5.05
C SER A 283 -19.63 -7.07 -6.23
N LYS A 284 -18.33 -6.75 -6.18
CA LYS A 284 -17.32 -7.17 -7.17
C LYS A 284 -16.06 -7.68 -6.46
N LEU A 285 -15.45 -8.72 -7.00
CA LEU A 285 -14.12 -9.22 -6.63
C LEU A 285 -13.30 -9.42 -7.90
N GLU A 286 -12.09 -8.91 -7.92
CA GLU A 286 -11.11 -9.13 -8.97
C GLU A 286 -9.86 -9.75 -8.34
N ILE A 287 -9.33 -10.80 -8.99
CA ILE A 287 -8.10 -11.46 -8.55
C ILE A 287 -6.98 -10.96 -9.45
N GLU A 288 -5.95 -10.38 -8.85
CA GLU A 288 -4.77 -9.93 -9.57
C GLU A 288 -3.91 -11.15 -9.94
N ASP A 289 -3.55 -11.27 -11.21
CA ASP A 289 -2.58 -12.27 -11.68
C ASP A 289 -1.26 -11.56 -12.00
N ASP A 290 -0.20 -11.89 -11.26
CA ASP A 290 1.16 -11.38 -11.46
C ASP A 290 1.73 -11.62 -12.88
N ARG A 291 1.07 -12.46 -13.68
CA ARG A 291 1.42 -12.77 -15.08
C ARG A 291 0.76 -11.84 -16.09
N THR A 292 -0.33 -11.17 -15.73
CA THR A 292 -0.97 -10.15 -16.57
C THR A 292 -0.47 -8.79 -16.11
N SER A 293 0.17 -8.05 -17.02
CA SER A 293 0.75 -6.74 -16.74
C SER A 293 -0.26 -5.83 -16.04
N SER A 294 0.11 -5.23 -14.90
CA SER A 294 -0.68 -4.15 -14.30
C SER A 294 -1.06 -3.14 -15.37
N GLU A 295 -2.35 -2.84 -15.49
CA GLU A 295 -2.84 -1.81 -16.41
C GLU A 295 -2.37 -0.45 -15.89
N PHE A 296 -1.35 0.12 -16.57
CA PHE A 296 -0.92 1.49 -16.36
C PHE A 296 -1.70 2.39 -17.32
N ASN A 297 -2.53 3.27 -16.76
CA ASN A 297 -3.31 4.22 -17.53
C ASN A 297 -2.52 5.52 -17.65
N GLY A 298 -1.92 5.77 -18.82
CA GLY A 298 -1.17 7.00 -18.99
C GLY A 298 -0.65 7.29 -20.37
N ASN A 299 -0.23 8.55 -20.56
CA ASN A 299 0.39 8.98 -21.80
C ASN A 299 1.79 8.34 -21.92
N ILE A 300 2.03 7.66 -23.03
CA ILE A 300 3.36 7.17 -23.40
C ILE A 300 4.24 8.39 -23.64
N GLN A 301 5.29 8.54 -22.82
CA GLN A 301 6.26 9.62 -22.94
C GLN A 301 7.41 9.25 -23.88
N LYS A 302 7.80 7.97 -23.92
CA LYS A 302 8.88 7.48 -24.78
C LYS A 302 8.70 6.01 -25.10
N ILE A 303 9.16 5.60 -26.29
CA ILE A 303 9.26 4.19 -26.70
C ILE A 303 10.71 3.94 -27.14
N ASP A 304 11.32 2.87 -26.63
CA ASP A 304 12.62 2.35 -27.04
C ASP A 304 12.40 0.93 -27.54
N LEU A 305 12.19 0.83 -28.85
CA LEU A 305 11.93 -0.43 -29.53
C LEU A 305 13.12 -1.39 -29.49
N LYS A 306 14.35 -0.85 -29.42
CA LYS A 306 15.58 -1.66 -29.42
C LYS A 306 15.71 -2.47 -28.13
N ASN A 307 15.31 -1.87 -27.01
CA ASN A 307 15.36 -2.49 -25.70
C ASN A 307 14.00 -2.99 -25.20
N LYS A 308 12.95 -2.92 -26.04
CA LYS A 308 11.55 -3.21 -25.70
C LYS A 308 11.08 -2.49 -24.42
N ARG A 309 11.26 -1.16 -24.37
CA ARG A 309 10.89 -0.32 -23.22
C ARG A 309 9.90 0.76 -23.61
N ILE A 310 8.96 1.04 -22.70
CA ILE A 310 8.05 2.17 -22.79
C ILE A 310 8.17 2.96 -21.49
N TRP A 311 8.16 4.28 -21.59
CA TRP A 311 8.08 5.19 -20.45
C TRP A 311 6.67 5.76 -20.41
N ILE A 312 6.02 5.62 -19.26
CA ILE A 312 4.74 6.22 -18.95
C ILE A 312 4.99 7.06 -17.69
N PHE A 313 4.79 8.37 -17.76
CA PHE A 313 4.94 9.30 -16.63
C PHE A 313 6.20 9.09 -15.76
N ASP A 314 7.39 9.12 -16.38
CA ASP A 314 8.71 8.92 -15.78
C ASP A 314 9.00 7.53 -15.16
N VAL A 315 8.05 6.59 -15.24
CA VAL A 315 8.29 5.20 -14.82
C VAL A 315 8.85 4.39 -15.99
N LYS A 316 10.02 3.79 -15.77
CA LYS A 316 10.69 2.89 -16.72
C LYS A 316 10.11 1.48 -16.58
N ARG A 317 9.45 0.97 -17.61
CA ARG A 317 9.02 -0.44 -17.68
C ARG A 317 9.56 -1.16 -18.91
N VAL A 318 9.83 -2.44 -18.74
CA VAL A 318 10.07 -3.38 -19.84
C VAL A 318 8.72 -3.98 -20.18
N PHE A 319 8.26 -3.80 -21.41
CA PHE A 319 7.09 -4.49 -21.92
C PHE A 319 7.55 -5.45 -23.01
N ASP A 320 7.07 -6.69 -22.98
CA ASP A 320 7.20 -7.54 -24.15
C ASP A 320 6.25 -7.02 -25.23
N LEU A 321 6.80 -6.18 -26.12
CA LEU A 321 6.13 -5.80 -27.35
C LEU A 321 5.97 -7.07 -28.19
N VAL A 322 4.76 -7.62 -28.17
CA VAL A 322 4.31 -8.56 -29.18
C VAL A 322 4.07 -7.73 -30.45
N MET A 323 5.03 -7.79 -31.37
CA MET A 323 4.85 -7.28 -32.74
C MET A 323 4.12 -8.31 -33.59
#